data_AF-A0A674D5J4-F1
#
_entry.id   AF-A0A674D5J4-F1
#
_cell.length_a   1.000
_cell.length_b   1.000
_cell.length_c   1.000
_cell.angle_alpha   90.00
_cell.angle_beta   90.00
_cell.angle_gamma   90.00
#
_symmetry.space_group_name_H-M   'P 1'
#
loop_
_entity.id
_entity.type
_entity.pdbx_description
1 polymer ?
#
loop_
_entity_poly.entity_id
_entity_poly.type
_entity_poly.pdbx_seq_one_letter_code
_entity_poly.pdbx_strand_id
1 'polypeptide(L)'
;MCVCVCVCVCVCVCICVCVCVCVCVCVCVYVCVCVYMCVCVCVCVCVCVCVVCACICVCVYVCIYEMSVQLSVWMEGLQRQMAGEVCVCPDSVEALQALISQQQQQQANTQDASLSVIREGEDLILQLRPQGSSVGHVESVLQSLEEAQVQLEELFHQRKIRLDVYLQLRILQQCSLEVSGEMEAWKQDLQKQAQDITTEKLTLAQPRLVEANQEKLALAQPRLVDANPEGLTLAQQRIHRHMERRLAMNNMTYEVVQQGHDLQQYITEVQSSGIQLTAEGETDLTSQVEGLHQLLQDKQKELHQIVEHTHTHLEQGLQLRHLQSQVNQVLGWISEGEVMLSSCMVNSSSLSEAEQLQREHERLQQAIEVTTPTANQ
;
A
#
# COMPACT_ATOMS: atom_id res chain seq x y z
N MET A 1 42.60 -97.47 -3.18
CA MET A 1 41.22 -97.27 -2.69
C MET A 1 41.25 -97.20 -1.17
N CYS A 2 41.35 -96.00 -0.62
CA CYS A 2 40.80 -95.58 0.68
C CYS A 2 40.51 -94.09 0.52
N VAL A 3 39.24 -93.72 0.48
CA VAL A 3 38.76 -92.35 0.36
C VAL A 3 38.58 -91.82 1.77
N CYS A 4 39.18 -90.67 2.09
CA CYS A 4 38.87 -89.91 3.29
C CYS A 4 38.45 -88.50 2.85
N VAL A 5 37.15 -88.21 2.95
CA VAL A 5 36.59 -86.87 2.80
C VAL A 5 36.41 -86.30 4.20
N CYS A 6 37.15 -85.26 4.53
CA CYS A 6 36.89 -84.43 5.70
C CYS A 6 36.33 -83.08 5.22
N VAL A 7 35.02 -82.89 5.37
CA VAL A 7 34.38 -81.58 5.18
C VAL A 7 34.42 -80.86 6.53
N CYS A 8 35.15 -79.76 6.60
CA CYS A 8 35.06 -78.81 7.71
C CYS A 8 34.34 -77.56 7.18
N VAL A 9 33.13 -77.29 7.66
CA VAL A 9 32.41 -76.04 7.40
C VAL A 9 32.60 -75.16 8.62
N CYS A 10 33.42 -74.12 8.50
CA CYS A 10 33.49 -73.03 9.45
C CYS A 10 32.74 -71.83 8.86
N VAL A 11 31.57 -71.50 9.43
CA VAL A 11 30.87 -70.24 9.15
C VAL A 11 31.33 -69.24 10.20
N CYS A 12 32.29 -68.39 9.86
CA CYS A 12 32.65 -67.23 10.66
C CYS A 12 32.16 -65.97 9.93
N VAL A 13 31.03 -65.42 10.35
CA VAL A 13 30.62 -64.05 9.99
C VAL A 13 31.25 -63.11 11.01
N CYS A 14 32.53 -62.82 10.82
CA CYS A 14 33.18 -61.66 11.41
C CYS A 14 34.26 -61.18 10.45
N ILE A 15 34.14 -59.92 10.04
CA ILE A 15 35.17 -59.15 9.35
C ILE A 15 36.46 -59.29 10.17
N CYS A 16 37.57 -59.62 9.49
CA CYS A 16 38.89 -59.93 10.05
C CYS A 16 39.09 -61.37 10.58
N VAL A 17 39.48 -62.32 9.71
CA VAL A 17 40.30 -63.45 10.19
C VAL A 17 41.41 -63.79 9.19
N CYS A 18 42.63 -63.65 9.71
CA CYS A 18 43.91 -64.16 9.27
C CYS A 18 43.90 -65.56 8.62
N VAL A 19 44.84 -65.80 7.71
CA VAL A 19 45.21 -67.16 7.29
C VAL A 19 46.68 -67.41 7.60
N CYS A 20 46.90 -68.30 8.57
CA CYS A 20 48.17 -68.88 9.00
C CYS A 20 48.70 -69.88 7.97
N VAL A 21 50.01 -69.85 7.70
CA VAL A 21 50.73 -70.77 6.81
C VAL A 21 51.06 -72.06 7.56
N CYS A 22 50.61 -73.22 7.09
CA CYS A 22 51.17 -74.52 7.47
C CYS A 22 51.92 -75.11 6.27
N VAL A 23 53.25 -75.24 6.39
CA VAL A 23 54.10 -75.88 5.37
C VAL A 23 54.22 -77.36 5.72
N CYS A 24 53.64 -78.24 4.90
CA CYS A 24 53.95 -79.67 4.91
C CYS A 24 54.89 -79.94 3.73
N VAL A 25 56.10 -80.45 3.97
CA VAL A 25 57.01 -80.90 2.90
C VAL A 25 56.80 -82.39 2.69
N CYS A 26 56.43 -82.81 1.49
CA CYS A 26 56.56 -84.21 1.05
C CYS A 26 57.24 -84.25 -0.33
N VAL A 27 58.34 -85.01 -0.43
CA VAL A 27 59.15 -85.17 -1.65
C VAL A 27 58.65 -86.37 -2.46
N CYS A 28 58.41 -86.16 -3.74
CA CYS A 28 57.90 -87.14 -4.72
C CYS A 28 59.05 -87.83 -5.48
N VAL A 29 58.83 -88.98 -6.16
CA VAL A 29 59.64 -89.36 -7.34
C VAL A 29 58.84 -90.08 -8.46
N TYR A 30 58.90 -89.44 -9.64
CA TYR A 30 58.63 -89.71 -11.08
C TYR A 30 58.54 -91.14 -11.68
N VAL A 31 57.74 -91.30 -12.79
CA VAL A 31 58.20 -91.42 -14.22
C VAL A 31 57.08 -91.02 -15.25
N CYS A 32 57.44 -90.14 -16.20
CA CYS A 32 56.96 -89.82 -17.58
C CYS A 32 55.51 -89.35 -17.97
N VAL A 33 55.55 -88.32 -18.85
CA VAL A 33 54.59 -87.74 -19.84
C VAL A 33 53.56 -86.68 -19.37
N CYS A 34 53.99 -85.41 -19.40
CA CYS A 34 53.22 -84.14 -19.35
C CYS A 34 52.37 -83.94 -18.07
N VAL A 35 52.06 -82.76 -17.53
CA VAL A 35 52.02 -81.38 -18.03
C VAL A 35 52.05 -80.41 -16.83
N TYR A 36 52.38 -79.14 -17.11
CA TYR A 36 52.06 -77.89 -16.39
C TYR A 36 52.82 -77.51 -15.09
N MET A 37 53.77 -76.61 -15.31
CA MET A 37 54.15 -75.54 -14.38
C MET A 37 52.98 -74.55 -14.20
N CYS A 38 52.31 -74.52 -13.04
CA CYS A 38 51.42 -73.42 -12.66
C CYS A 38 51.34 -73.27 -11.13
N VAL A 39 51.75 -72.14 -10.56
CA VAL A 39 50.96 -71.50 -9.50
C VAL A 39 50.94 -70.00 -9.76
N CYS A 40 49.73 -69.49 -9.86
CA CYS A 40 49.33 -68.21 -10.42
C CYS A 40 49.55 -67.08 -9.39
N VAL A 41 50.07 -65.95 -9.86
CA VAL A 41 50.16 -64.70 -9.10
C VAL A 41 48.74 -64.15 -8.87
N CYS A 42 48.42 -63.79 -7.63
CA CYS A 42 47.18 -63.14 -7.22
C CYS A 42 47.14 -61.66 -7.65
N VAL A 43 46.97 -61.40 -8.94
CA VAL A 43 46.74 -60.06 -9.52
C VAL A 43 45.24 -59.71 -9.53
N CYS A 44 44.36 -60.67 -9.24
CA CYS A 44 42.92 -60.54 -9.46
C CYS A 44 42.17 -59.75 -8.37
N VAL A 45 42.54 -59.85 -7.09
CA VAL A 45 41.79 -59.20 -5.98
C VAL A 45 42.03 -57.69 -5.92
N CYS A 46 43.28 -57.27 -6.11
CA CYS A 46 43.62 -55.86 -6.26
C CYS A 46 42.97 -55.26 -7.50
N VAL A 47 42.95 -55.95 -8.64
CA VAL A 47 42.28 -55.45 -9.85
C VAL A 47 40.76 -55.33 -9.65
N CYS A 48 40.08 -56.29 -9.03
CA CYS A 48 38.63 -56.17 -8.83
C CYS A 48 38.25 -55.12 -7.78
N VAL A 49 39.01 -54.96 -6.68
CA VAL A 49 38.80 -53.84 -5.75
C VAL A 49 39.06 -52.51 -6.46
N CYS A 50 40.18 -52.37 -7.17
CA CYS A 50 40.49 -51.15 -7.93
C CYS A 50 39.44 -50.83 -9.00
N VAL A 51 38.89 -51.83 -9.70
CA VAL A 51 37.83 -51.65 -10.70
C VAL A 51 36.52 -51.26 -10.02
N VAL A 52 36.15 -51.86 -8.88
CA VAL A 52 34.96 -51.47 -8.11
C VAL A 52 35.10 -50.04 -7.56
N CYS A 53 36.27 -49.69 -7.03
CA CYS A 53 36.57 -48.32 -6.60
C CYS A 53 36.49 -47.35 -7.77
N ALA A 54 37.09 -47.70 -8.91
CA ALA A 54 37.13 -46.88 -10.13
C ALA A 54 35.72 -46.67 -10.72
N CYS A 55 34.90 -47.72 -10.80
CA CYS A 55 33.55 -47.57 -11.31
C CYS A 55 32.65 -46.79 -10.34
N ILE A 56 32.73 -47.01 -9.03
CA ILE A 56 31.98 -46.19 -8.06
C ILE A 56 32.38 -44.73 -8.15
N CYS A 57 33.68 -44.41 -8.20
CA CYS A 57 34.11 -43.01 -8.28
C CYS A 57 33.75 -42.36 -9.63
N VAL A 58 33.78 -43.09 -10.75
CA VAL A 58 33.28 -42.58 -12.04
C VAL A 58 31.76 -42.40 -12.03
N CYS A 59 31.00 -43.34 -11.45
CA CYS A 59 29.55 -43.22 -11.31
C CYS A 59 29.16 -42.02 -10.45
N VAL A 60 29.80 -41.83 -9.29
CA VAL A 60 29.58 -40.67 -8.42
C VAL A 60 29.98 -39.39 -9.14
N TYR A 61 31.11 -39.37 -9.86
CA TYR A 61 31.54 -38.23 -10.65
C TYR A 61 30.54 -37.85 -11.75
N VAL A 62 30.01 -38.83 -12.50
CA VAL A 62 29.01 -38.59 -13.55
C VAL A 62 27.69 -38.10 -12.96
N CYS A 63 27.19 -38.72 -11.90
CA CYS A 63 25.94 -38.29 -11.24
C CYS A 63 26.06 -36.87 -10.68
N ILE A 64 27.22 -36.52 -10.11
CA ILE A 64 27.48 -35.17 -9.60
C ILE A 64 27.63 -34.16 -10.73
N TYR A 65 28.35 -34.51 -11.80
CA TYR A 65 28.48 -33.64 -12.96
C TYR A 65 27.10 -33.34 -13.56
N GLU A 66 26.24 -34.35 -13.69
CA GLU A 66 24.88 -34.19 -14.18
C GLU A 66 24.02 -33.32 -13.24
N MET A 67 24.15 -33.47 -11.91
CA MET A 67 23.52 -32.58 -10.93
C MET A 67 24.04 -31.14 -11.02
N SER A 68 25.35 -30.94 -11.16
CA SER A 68 25.95 -29.60 -11.28
C SER A 68 25.50 -28.90 -12.57
N VAL A 69 25.40 -29.65 -13.68
CA VAL A 69 24.88 -29.13 -14.94
C VAL A 69 23.41 -28.81 -14.82
N GLN A 70 22.59 -29.67 -14.22
CA GLN A 70 21.18 -29.39 -13.97
C GLN A 70 20.98 -28.16 -13.08
N LEU A 71 21.78 -28.00 -12.03
CA LEU A 71 21.75 -26.84 -11.15
C LEU A 71 22.11 -25.56 -11.92
N SER A 72 23.16 -25.61 -12.73
CA SER A 72 23.58 -24.46 -13.56
C SER A 72 22.54 -24.09 -14.60
N VAL A 73 21.91 -25.05 -15.28
CA VAL A 73 20.83 -24.82 -16.25
C VAL A 73 19.59 -24.26 -15.57
N TRP A 74 19.22 -24.79 -14.40
CA TRP A 74 18.11 -24.28 -13.61
C TRP A 74 18.39 -22.86 -13.09
N MET A 75 19.61 -22.59 -12.63
CA MET A 75 20.04 -21.26 -12.19
C MET A 75 20.01 -20.28 -13.37
N GLU A 76 20.48 -20.67 -14.54
CA GLU A 76 20.45 -19.84 -15.75
C GLU A 76 19.00 -19.61 -16.23
N GLY A 77 18.14 -20.62 -16.10
CA GLY A 77 16.71 -20.54 -16.36
C GLY A 77 16.00 -19.57 -15.41
N LEU A 78 16.28 -19.66 -14.11
CA LEU A 78 15.77 -18.74 -13.10
C LEU A 78 16.32 -17.34 -13.27
N GLN A 79 17.62 -17.19 -13.50
CA GLN A 79 18.23 -15.91 -13.82
C GLN A 79 17.57 -15.28 -15.03
N ARG A 80 17.32 -16.04 -16.11
CA ARG A 80 16.54 -15.54 -17.25
C ARG A 80 15.09 -15.24 -16.93
N GLN A 81 14.44 -15.97 -16.03
CA GLN A 81 13.07 -15.66 -15.59
C GLN A 81 13.01 -14.41 -14.70
N MET A 82 14.07 -14.18 -13.91
CA MET A 82 14.20 -13.10 -12.94
C MET A 82 14.72 -11.80 -13.57
N ALA A 83 15.61 -11.94 -14.57
CA ALA A 83 16.19 -10.88 -15.39
C ALA A 83 15.38 -10.62 -16.66
N GLY A 84 14.67 -11.63 -17.16
CA GLY A 84 13.71 -11.49 -18.24
C GLY A 84 12.66 -10.47 -17.84
N GLU A 85 12.54 -9.48 -18.72
CA GLU A 85 11.75 -8.27 -18.57
C GLU A 85 10.47 -8.50 -17.76
N VAL A 86 10.26 -7.61 -16.80
CA VAL A 86 8.93 -7.17 -16.39
C VAL A 86 8.27 -6.58 -17.64
N CYS A 87 7.91 -7.43 -18.60
CA CYS A 87 7.53 -7.01 -19.95
C CYS A 87 6.13 -6.40 -19.98
N VAL A 88 5.35 -6.61 -18.90
CA VAL A 88 4.12 -5.89 -18.61
C VAL A 88 4.02 -5.80 -17.09
N CYS A 89 4.32 -4.66 -16.49
CA CYS A 89 3.93 -4.45 -15.10
C CYS A 89 2.38 -4.41 -15.10
N PRO A 90 1.71 -5.16 -14.22
CA PRO A 90 0.26 -5.16 -14.23
C PRO A 90 -0.32 -3.76 -14.02
N ASP A 91 -1.43 -3.48 -14.69
CA ASP A 91 -2.14 -2.19 -14.56
C ASP A 91 -2.84 -2.03 -13.20
N SER A 92 -2.94 -3.08 -12.39
CA SER A 92 -3.63 -3.05 -11.10
C SER A 92 -2.75 -3.38 -9.90
N VAL A 93 -3.10 -2.79 -8.76
CA VAL A 93 -2.45 -2.99 -7.45
C VAL A 93 -2.55 -4.46 -7.02
N GLU A 94 -3.72 -5.09 -7.22
CA GLU A 94 -3.97 -6.48 -6.82
C GLU A 94 -3.09 -7.45 -7.62
N ALA A 95 -2.90 -7.20 -8.92
CA ALA A 95 -2.07 -8.03 -9.75
C ALA A 95 -0.58 -7.91 -9.36
N LEU A 96 -0.10 -6.72 -9.00
CA LEU A 96 1.25 -6.54 -8.46
C LEU A 96 1.42 -7.22 -7.09
N GLN A 97 0.45 -7.10 -6.18
CA GLN A 97 0.47 -7.79 -4.90
C GLN A 97 0.48 -9.31 -5.06
N ALA A 98 -0.29 -9.84 -6.02
CA ALA A 98 -0.28 -11.26 -6.35
C ALA A 98 1.09 -11.73 -6.88
N LEU A 99 1.73 -10.94 -7.75
CA LEU A 99 3.08 -11.23 -8.24
C LEU A 99 4.12 -11.21 -7.12
N ILE A 100 4.07 -10.22 -6.22
CA ILE A 100 4.96 -10.15 -5.06
C ILE A 100 4.77 -11.38 -4.17
N SER A 101 3.52 -11.78 -3.92
CA SER A 101 3.19 -12.96 -3.11
C SER A 101 3.69 -14.25 -3.78
N GLN A 102 3.47 -14.38 -5.09
CA GLN A 102 3.96 -15.51 -5.88
C GLN A 102 5.49 -15.62 -5.84
N GLN A 103 6.19 -14.48 -5.99
CA GLN A 103 7.65 -14.44 -5.91
C GLN A 103 8.14 -14.84 -4.52
N GLN A 104 7.53 -14.32 -3.45
CA GLN A 104 7.90 -14.67 -2.07
C GLN A 104 7.75 -16.17 -1.82
N GLN A 105 6.67 -16.77 -2.32
CA GLN A 105 6.49 -18.22 -2.23
C GLN A 105 7.56 -18.98 -3.03
N GLN A 106 7.89 -18.51 -4.24
CA GLN A 106 8.93 -19.11 -5.07
C GLN A 106 10.31 -19.03 -4.39
N GLN A 107 10.63 -17.90 -3.75
CA GLN A 107 11.85 -17.70 -2.97
C GLN A 107 11.91 -18.69 -1.80
N ALA A 108 10.84 -18.79 -1.00
CA ALA A 108 10.78 -19.71 0.14
C ALA A 108 10.96 -21.18 -0.29
N ASN A 109 10.22 -21.62 -1.31
CA ASN A 109 10.33 -22.98 -1.84
C ASN A 109 11.75 -23.30 -2.32
N THR A 110 12.40 -22.32 -2.94
CA THR A 110 13.75 -22.49 -3.47
C THR A 110 14.77 -22.57 -2.33
N GLN A 111 14.62 -21.73 -1.31
CA GLN A 111 15.45 -21.75 -0.12
C GLN A 111 15.31 -23.07 0.64
N ASP A 112 14.08 -23.54 0.85
CA ASP A 112 13.81 -24.82 1.52
C ASP A 112 14.41 -26.01 0.75
N ALA A 113 14.27 -26.03 -0.57
CA ALA A 113 14.86 -27.06 -1.42
C ALA A 113 16.40 -27.05 -1.34
N SER A 114 17.03 -25.86 -1.41
CA SER A 114 18.48 -25.74 -1.30
C SER A 114 19.00 -26.22 0.06
N LEU A 115 18.34 -25.83 1.16
CA LEU A 115 18.70 -26.25 2.52
C LEU A 115 18.52 -27.76 2.71
N SER A 116 17.51 -28.38 2.09
CA SER A 116 17.34 -29.84 2.13
C SER A 116 18.50 -30.55 1.46
N VAL A 117 18.89 -30.10 0.26
CA VAL A 117 20.01 -30.68 -0.50
C VAL A 117 21.34 -30.52 0.26
N ILE A 118 21.56 -29.35 0.89
CA ILE A 118 22.76 -29.11 1.71
C ILE A 118 22.82 -30.11 2.86
N ARG A 119 21.72 -30.26 3.63
CA ARG A 119 21.65 -31.21 4.76
C ARG A 119 21.89 -32.65 4.33
N GLU A 120 21.29 -33.08 3.21
CA GLU A 120 21.49 -34.42 2.67
C GLU A 120 22.95 -34.65 2.25
N GLY A 121 23.60 -33.65 1.66
CA GLY A 121 25.02 -33.71 1.32
C GLY A 121 25.94 -33.75 2.54
N GLU A 122 25.64 -32.99 3.59
CA GLU A 122 26.38 -33.03 4.87
C GLU A 122 26.28 -34.41 5.53
N ASP A 123 25.08 -35.00 5.56
CA ASP A 123 24.87 -36.36 6.07
C ASP A 123 25.65 -37.40 5.24
N LEU A 124 25.67 -37.25 3.91
CA LEU A 124 26.46 -38.12 3.03
C LEU A 124 27.97 -38.00 3.32
N ILE A 125 28.48 -36.79 3.56
CA ILE A 125 29.88 -36.56 3.97
C ILE A 125 30.21 -37.31 5.27
N LEU A 126 29.31 -37.27 6.27
CA LEU A 126 29.51 -38.00 7.53
C LEU A 126 29.60 -39.51 7.31
N GLN A 127 28.80 -40.06 6.40
CA GLN A 127 28.81 -41.48 6.05
C GLN A 127 30.06 -41.90 5.25
N LEU A 128 30.57 -41.02 4.39
CA LEU A 128 31.71 -41.30 3.51
C LEU A 128 33.09 -41.07 4.17
N ARG A 129 33.13 -40.29 5.26
CA ARG A 129 34.37 -39.95 6.01
C ARG A 129 35.26 -41.16 6.38
N PRO A 130 34.74 -42.36 6.74
CA PRO A 130 35.57 -43.54 7.00
C PRO A 130 36.29 -44.12 5.78
N GLN A 131 35.85 -43.79 4.56
CA GLN A 131 36.32 -44.40 3.30
C GLN A 131 37.20 -43.48 2.43
N GLY A 132 37.33 -42.21 2.79
CA GLY A 132 38.46 -41.32 2.41
C GLY A 132 38.51 -40.73 1.00
N SER A 133 37.99 -41.36 -0.07
CA SER A 133 38.27 -40.89 -1.45
C SER A 133 37.23 -39.95 -2.09
N SER A 134 35.99 -39.90 -1.57
CA SER A 134 34.86 -39.19 -2.24
C SER A 134 34.37 -37.93 -1.52
N VAL A 135 34.89 -37.62 -0.32
CA VAL A 135 34.37 -36.53 0.53
C VAL A 135 34.60 -35.14 -0.07
N GLY A 136 35.82 -34.87 -0.57
CA GLY A 136 36.16 -33.55 -1.11
C GLY A 136 35.34 -33.13 -2.34
N HIS A 137 34.83 -34.09 -3.11
CA HIS A 137 33.94 -33.79 -4.24
C HIS A 137 32.54 -33.36 -3.78
N VAL A 138 32.00 -34.00 -2.75
CA VAL A 138 30.69 -33.61 -2.18
C VAL A 138 30.80 -32.23 -1.53
N GLU A 139 31.88 -31.97 -0.80
CA GLU A 139 32.17 -30.65 -0.21
C GLU A 139 32.20 -29.54 -1.28
N SER A 140 32.85 -29.77 -2.43
CA SER A 140 32.90 -28.77 -3.52
C SER A 140 31.53 -28.48 -4.14
N VAL A 141 30.64 -29.47 -4.22
CA VAL A 141 29.29 -29.30 -4.80
C VAL A 141 28.41 -28.50 -3.85
N LEU A 142 28.48 -28.81 -2.55
CA LEU A 142 27.77 -28.06 -1.52
C LEU A 142 28.21 -26.60 -1.50
N GLN A 143 29.51 -26.35 -1.56
CA GLN A 143 30.04 -24.98 -1.66
C GLN A 143 29.51 -24.25 -2.91
N SER A 144 29.46 -24.93 -4.07
CA SER A 144 28.91 -24.33 -5.30
C SER A 144 27.41 -24.02 -5.18
N LEU A 145 26.66 -24.86 -4.46
CA LEU A 145 25.23 -24.64 -4.18
C LEU A 145 25.00 -23.46 -3.24
N GLU A 146 25.84 -23.31 -2.21
CA GLU A 146 25.80 -22.16 -1.29
C GLU A 146 26.10 -20.85 -2.03
N GLU A 147 27.14 -20.82 -2.87
CA GLU A 147 27.48 -19.65 -3.70
C GLU A 147 26.35 -19.28 -4.66
N ALA A 148 25.71 -20.28 -5.28
CA ALA A 148 24.53 -20.11 -6.12
C ALA A 148 23.33 -19.54 -5.36
N GLN A 149 23.10 -20.02 -4.13
CA GLN A 149 22.02 -19.54 -3.28
C GLN A 149 22.17 -18.06 -2.97
N VAL A 150 23.38 -17.62 -2.59
CA VAL A 150 23.67 -16.20 -2.30
C VAL A 150 23.38 -15.30 -3.51
N GLN A 151 23.81 -15.73 -4.71
CA GLN A 151 23.54 -14.98 -5.93
C GLN A 151 22.03 -14.90 -6.24
N LEU A 152 21.29 -15.98 -6.00
CA LEU A 152 19.86 -16.02 -6.23
C LEU A 152 19.08 -15.17 -5.22
N GLU A 153 19.49 -15.17 -3.95
CA GLU A 153 18.92 -14.32 -2.91
C GLU A 153 19.05 -12.84 -3.26
N GLU A 154 20.21 -12.42 -3.78
CA GLU A 154 20.41 -11.06 -4.27
C GLU A 154 19.46 -10.72 -5.43
N LEU A 155 19.29 -11.62 -6.40
CA LEU A 155 18.36 -11.40 -7.52
C LEU A 155 16.89 -11.33 -7.08
N PHE A 156 16.48 -12.18 -6.13
CA PHE A 156 15.15 -12.09 -5.51
C PHE A 156 14.97 -10.77 -4.78
N HIS A 157 15.98 -10.33 -4.04
CA HIS A 157 15.95 -9.06 -3.33
C HIS A 157 15.80 -7.87 -4.30
N GLN A 158 16.62 -7.80 -5.34
CA GLN A 158 16.54 -6.74 -6.35
C GLN A 158 15.21 -6.76 -7.11
N ARG A 159 14.68 -7.93 -7.46
CA ARG A 159 13.36 -8.03 -8.10
C ARG A 159 12.23 -7.58 -7.17
N LYS A 160 12.30 -7.92 -5.89
CA LYS A 160 11.33 -7.48 -4.88
C LYS A 160 11.31 -5.96 -4.78
N ILE A 161 12.49 -5.33 -4.66
CA ILE A 161 12.61 -3.86 -4.64
C ILE A 161 11.96 -3.24 -5.88
N ARG A 162 12.23 -3.78 -7.07
CA ARG A 162 11.60 -3.31 -8.31
C ARG A 162 10.07 -3.40 -8.24
N LEU A 163 9.53 -4.55 -7.86
CA LEU A 163 8.07 -4.73 -7.73
C LEU A 163 7.46 -3.80 -6.68
N ASP A 164 8.13 -3.58 -5.56
CA ASP A 164 7.67 -2.67 -4.51
C ASP A 164 7.61 -1.23 -5.03
N VAL A 165 8.58 -0.77 -5.83
CA VAL A 165 8.55 0.55 -6.49
C VAL A 165 7.34 0.67 -7.42
N TYR A 166 7.09 -0.33 -8.29
CA TYR A 166 5.92 -0.30 -9.18
C TYR A 166 4.60 -0.35 -8.43
N LEU A 167 4.54 -1.10 -7.33
CA LEU A 167 3.36 -1.16 -6.47
C LEU A 167 3.05 0.22 -5.87
N GLN A 168 4.05 0.88 -5.31
CA GLN A 168 3.89 2.23 -4.76
C GLN A 168 3.48 3.24 -5.84
N LEU A 169 4.04 3.14 -7.04
CA LEU A 169 3.64 3.98 -8.17
C LEU A 169 2.16 3.76 -8.56
N ARG A 170 1.70 2.51 -8.63
CA ARG A 170 0.30 2.19 -8.94
C ARG A 170 -0.67 2.67 -7.86
N ILE A 171 -0.30 2.51 -6.59
CA ILE A 171 -1.07 3.05 -5.46
C ILE A 171 -1.17 4.57 -5.57
N LEU A 172 -0.05 5.26 -5.84
CA LEU A 172 -0.02 6.71 -6.01
C LEU A 172 -0.90 7.15 -7.19
N GLN A 173 -0.84 6.45 -8.32
CA GLN A 173 -1.70 6.71 -9.49
C GLN A 173 -3.18 6.58 -9.12
N GLN A 174 -3.55 5.52 -8.40
CA GLN A 174 -4.92 5.30 -7.94
C GLN A 174 -5.38 6.40 -6.98
N CYS A 175 -4.60 6.70 -5.93
CA CYS A 175 -4.93 7.75 -4.97
C CYS A 175 -5.02 9.13 -5.64
N SER A 176 -4.16 9.42 -6.62
CA SER A 176 -4.20 10.65 -7.40
C SER A 176 -5.50 10.77 -8.21
N LEU A 177 -5.96 9.68 -8.82
CA LEU A 177 -7.23 9.63 -9.54
C LEU A 177 -8.44 9.81 -8.61
N GLU A 178 -8.44 9.15 -7.45
CA GLU A 178 -9.50 9.26 -6.45
C GLU A 178 -9.62 10.69 -5.93
N VAL A 179 -8.51 11.31 -5.49
CA VAL A 179 -8.50 12.69 -5.01
C VAL A 179 -8.90 13.67 -6.12
N SER A 180 -8.41 13.47 -7.35
CA SER A 180 -8.82 14.29 -8.51
C SER A 180 -10.31 14.19 -8.80
N GLY A 181 -10.88 12.98 -8.70
CA GLY A 181 -12.31 12.75 -8.86
C GLY A 181 -13.14 13.45 -7.79
N GLU A 182 -12.71 13.37 -6.53
CA GLU A 182 -13.35 14.06 -5.40
C GLU A 182 -13.28 15.59 -5.53
N MET A 183 -12.16 16.14 -6.04
CA MET A 183 -12.02 17.57 -6.35
C MET A 183 -13.03 18.01 -7.42
N GLU A 184 -13.15 17.26 -8.51
CA GLU A 184 -14.09 17.57 -9.60
C GLU A 184 -15.56 17.44 -9.16
N ALA A 185 -15.89 16.43 -8.36
CA ALA A 185 -17.22 16.28 -7.77
C ALA A 185 -17.56 17.49 -6.88
N TRP A 186 -16.63 17.89 -6.00
CA TRP A 186 -16.85 19.05 -5.14
C TRP A 186 -16.94 20.36 -5.93
N LYS A 187 -16.13 20.52 -6.99
CA LYS A 187 -16.22 21.65 -7.92
C LYS A 187 -17.62 21.78 -8.54
N GLN A 188 -18.18 20.67 -9.01
CA GLN A 188 -19.54 20.64 -9.57
C GLN A 188 -20.60 20.98 -8.52
N ASP A 189 -20.47 20.44 -7.30
CA ASP A 189 -21.37 20.75 -6.19
C ASP A 189 -21.37 22.24 -5.83
N LEU A 190 -20.19 22.87 -5.77
CA LEU A 190 -20.05 24.30 -5.49
C LEU A 190 -20.69 25.15 -6.60
N GLN A 191 -20.47 24.79 -7.86
CA GLN A 191 -21.08 25.48 -9.00
C GLN A 191 -22.61 25.38 -8.99
N LYS A 192 -23.15 24.21 -8.64
CA LYS A 192 -24.59 24.01 -8.48
C LYS A 192 -25.16 24.84 -7.32
N GLN A 193 -24.49 24.83 -6.17
CA GLN A 193 -24.89 25.66 -5.02
C GLN A 193 -24.91 27.15 -5.38
N ALA A 194 -23.95 27.64 -6.16
CA ALA A 194 -23.94 29.03 -6.61
C ALA A 194 -25.14 29.38 -7.51
N GLN A 195 -25.58 28.46 -8.38
CA GLN A 195 -26.76 28.62 -9.22
C GLN A 195 -28.06 28.63 -8.39
N ASP A 196 -28.16 27.72 -7.41
CA ASP A 196 -29.34 27.63 -6.53
C ASP A 196 -29.51 28.92 -5.71
N ILE A 197 -28.44 29.46 -5.12
CA ILE A 197 -28.51 30.70 -4.35
C ILE A 197 -28.84 31.90 -5.24
N THR A 198 -28.34 31.94 -6.47
CA THR A 198 -28.68 33.00 -7.43
C THR A 198 -30.16 32.96 -7.80
N THR A 199 -30.72 31.77 -7.97
CA THR A 199 -32.14 31.55 -8.28
C THR A 199 -33.05 31.87 -7.09
N GLU A 200 -32.62 31.54 -5.87
CA GLU A 200 -33.30 31.92 -4.61
C GLU A 200 -33.33 33.45 -4.42
N LYS A 201 -32.23 34.15 -4.75
CA LYS A 201 -32.21 35.62 -4.74
C LYS A 201 -33.15 36.23 -5.79
N LEU A 202 -33.21 35.68 -7.00
CA LEU A 202 -34.10 36.15 -8.06
C LEU A 202 -35.59 35.97 -7.73
N THR A 203 -35.95 34.88 -7.06
CA THR A 203 -37.33 34.60 -6.63
C THR A 203 -37.75 35.43 -5.42
N LEU A 204 -36.82 35.76 -4.51
CA LEU A 204 -37.06 36.68 -3.39
C LEU A 204 -37.07 38.16 -3.83
N ALA A 205 -36.37 38.51 -4.91
CA ALA A 205 -36.32 39.86 -5.48
C ALA A 205 -37.47 40.16 -6.46
N GLN A 206 -38.23 39.16 -6.90
CA GLN A 206 -39.45 39.40 -7.68
C GLN A 206 -40.50 40.05 -6.77
N PRO A 207 -40.93 41.30 -7.04
CA PRO A 207 -42.09 41.83 -6.36
C PRO A 207 -43.26 41.01 -6.88
N ARG A 208 -44.00 40.31 -6.00
CA ARG A 208 -45.31 39.73 -6.36
C ARG A 208 -46.28 40.89 -6.63
N LEU A 209 -46.12 41.55 -7.77
CA LEU A 209 -46.98 42.58 -8.35
C LEU A 209 -48.12 41.94 -9.17
N VAL A 210 -48.66 40.82 -8.69
CA VAL A 210 -49.85 40.24 -9.29
C VAL A 210 -50.88 40.10 -8.18
N GLU A 211 -51.88 40.98 -8.26
CA GLU A 211 -53.15 40.99 -7.51
C GLU A 211 -53.14 41.58 -6.09
N ALA A 212 -52.89 42.89 -5.98
CA ALA A 212 -53.52 43.69 -4.92
C ALA A 212 -54.36 44.80 -5.59
N ASN A 213 -55.66 44.53 -5.75
CA ASN A 213 -56.63 45.50 -6.22
C ASN A 213 -56.61 46.77 -5.34
N GLN A 214 -56.83 47.90 -6.01
CA GLN A 214 -56.97 49.25 -5.46
C GLN A 214 -58.01 49.29 -4.33
N GLU A 215 -57.58 49.27 -3.06
CA GLU A 215 -58.26 49.95 -1.92
C GLU A 215 -57.59 49.84 -0.53
N LYS A 216 -56.36 49.34 -0.39
CA LYS A 216 -55.63 49.41 0.89
C LYS A 216 -54.28 50.10 0.75
N LEU A 217 -54.33 51.43 0.63
CA LEU A 217 -53.20 52.34 0.79
C LEU A 217 -53.09 52.83 2.25
N ALA A 218 -53.31 51.94 3.21
CA ALA A 218 -53.05 52.16 4.63
C ALA A 218 -52.49 50.84 5.19
N LEU A 219 -51.30 50.91 5.80
CA LEU A 219 -50.47 49.77 6.24
C LEU A 219 -49.76 49.02 5.10
N ALA A 220 -49.00 49.74 4.28
CA ALA A 220 -47.86 49.14 3.58
C ALA A 220 -46.74 48.88 4.62
N GLN A 221 -46.90 47.84 5.44
CA GLN A 221 -45.73 47.22 6.08
C GLN A 221 -44.86 46.67 4.93
N PRO A 222 -43.59 47.08 4.80
CA PRO A 222 -42.67 46.27 4.02
C PRO A 222 -42.58 44.95 4.80
N ARG A 223 -43.25 43.91 4.30
CA ARG A 223 -43.00 42.54 4.76
C ARG A 223 -41.59 42.18 4.30
N LEU A 224 -40.58 42.70 5.01
CA LEU A 224 -39.28 42.08 5.08
C LEU A 224 -39.57 40.63 5.45
N VAL A 225 -39.23 39.72 4.54
CA VAL A 225 -39.32 38.27 4.72
C VAL A 225 -38.94 37.97 6.17
N ASP A 226 -39.83 37.30 6.91
CA ASP A 226 -39.64 36.95 8.31
C ASP A 226 -38.18 36.52 8.51
N ALA A 227 -37.44 37.20 9.39
CA ALA A 227 -36.13 36.70 9.81
C ALA A 227 -36.38 35.43 10.60
N ASN A 228 -36.53 34.32 9.88
CA ASN A 228 -36.69 33.03 10.49
C ASN A 228 -35.35 32.70 11.17
N PRO A 229 -35.30 32.50 12.50
CA PRO A 229 -34.07 32.10 13.21
C PRO A 229 -33.45 30.82 12.65
N GLU A 230 -34.25 29.97 12.01
CA GLU A 230 -33.80 28.79 11.27
C GLU A 230 -32.92 29.17 10.06
N GLY A 231 -33.18 30.29 9.40
CA GLY A 231 -32.41 30.76 8.23
C GLY A 231 -31.00 31.24 8.58
N LEU A 232 -30.82 31.88 9.74
CA LEU A 232 -29.50 32.26 10.24
C LEU A 232 -28.68 31.03 10.65
N THR A 233 -29.31 30.10 11.38
CA THR A 233 -28.69 28.86 11.82
C THR A 233 -28.27 28.00 10.62
N LEU A 234 -29.12 27.88 9.60
CA LEU A 234 -28.82 27.16 8.37
C LEU A 234 -27.64 27.79 7.61
N ALA A 235 -27.54 29.12 7.58
CA ALA A 235 -26.41 29.81 6.96
C ALA A 235 -25.08 29.55 7.69
N GLN A 236 -25.10 29.55 9.03
CA GLN A 236 -23.94 29.18 9.86
C GLN A 236 -23.51 27.73 9.63
N GLN A 237 -24.48 26.80 9.54
CA GLN A 237 -24.19 25.40 9.22
C GLN A 237 -23.59 25.22 7.82
N ARG A 238 -24.08 25.96 6.82
CA ARG A 238 -23.55 25.91 5.45
C ARG A 238 -22.09 26.35 5.38
N ILE A 239 -21.72 27.46 6.00
CA ILE A 239 -20.32 27.92 6.01
C ILE A 239 -19.42 26.95 6.78
N HIS A 240 -19.91 26.40 7.90
CA HIS A 240 -19.16 25.41 8.67
C HIS A 240 -18.86 24.15 7.85
N ARG A 241 -19.89 23.56 7.22
CA ARG A 241 -19.72 22.39 6.34
C ARG A 241 -18.77 22.66 5.18
N HIS A 242 -18.82 23.87 4.61
CA HIS A 242 -17.90 24.27 3.55
C HIS A 242 -16.44 24.30 4.04
N MET A 243 -16.19 24.85 5.23
CA MET A 243 -14.84 24.88 5.83
C MET A 243 -14.33 23.48 6.17
N GLU A 244 -15.18 22.61 6.72
CA GLU A 244 -14.82 21.21 7.00
C GLU A 244 -14.46 20.46 5.71
N ARG A 245 -15.26 20.62 4.64
CA ARG A 245 -14.97 19.99 3.34
C ARG A 245 -13.67 20.53 2.72
N ARG A 246 -13.40 21.84 2.85
CA ARG A 246 -12.14 22.45 2.42
C ARG A 246 -10.94 21.85 3.15
N LEU A 247 -11.02 21.71 4.46
CA LEU A 247 -9.96 21.09 5.26
C LEU A 247 -9.73 19.63 4.86
N ALA A 248 -10.80 18.85 4.74
CA ALA A 248 -10.71 17.45 4.32
C ALA A 248 -10.04 17.30 2.95
N MET A 249 -10.43 18.13 1.96
CA MET A 249 -9.83 18.11 0.62
C MET A 249 -8.33 18.45 0.66
N ASN A 250 -7.95 19.48 1.43
CA ASN A 250 -6.55 19.87 1.57
C ASN A 250 -5.71 18.76 2.21
N ASN A 251 -6.24 18.08 3.24
CA ASN A 251 -5.54 16.99 3.90
C ASN A 251 -5.35 15.79 2.96
N MET A 252 -6.41 15.36 2.26
CA MET A 252 -6.31 14.26 1.28
C MET A 252 -5.29 14.58 0.18
N THR A 253 -5.30 15.81 -0.34
CA THR A 253 -4.34 16.25 -1.37
C THR A 253 -2.91 16.23 -0.83
N TYR A 254 -2.70 16.74 0.38
CA TYR A 254 -1.40 16.77 1.03
C TYR A 254 -0.83 15.36 1.23
N GLU A 255 -1.66 14.42 1.72
CA GLU A 255 -1.25 13.03 1.92
C GLU A 255 -0.76 12.37 0.62
N VAL A 256 -1.49 12.54 -0.48
CA VAL A 256 -1.09 11.97 -1.78
C VAL A 256 0.19 12.62 -2.32
N VAL A 257 0.34 13.94 -2.18
CA VAL A 257 1.58 14.65 -2.59
C VAL A 257 2.78 14.21 -1.74
N GLN A 258 2.61 14.01 -0.44
CA GLN A 258 3.68 13.48 0.41
C GLN A 258 4.07 12.06 0.00
N GLN A 259 3.10 11.17 -0.25
CA GLN A 259 3.38 9.82 -0.76
C GLN A 259 4.18 9.85 -2.07
N GLY A 260 3.89 10.79 -2.97
CA GLY A 260 4.65 10.93 -4.19
C GLY A 260 6.07 11.45 -3.96
N HIS A 261 6.31 12.37 -3.03
CA HIS A 261 7.67 12.78 -2.63
C HIS A 261 8.46 11.62 -2.00
N ASP A 262 7.85 10.86 -1.11
CA ASP A 262 8.46 9.69 -0.49
C ASP A 262 8.84 8.65 -1.56
N LEU A 263 7.97 8.43 -2.55
CA LEU A 263 8.24 7.54 -3.67
C LEU A 263 9.39 8.04 -4.57
N GLN A 264 9.45 9.34 -4.87
CA GLN A 264 10.58 9.92 -5.63
C GLN A 264 11.91 9.72 -4.90
N GLN A 265 11.93 9.92 -3.59
CA GLN A 265 13.11 9.66 -2.77
C GLN A 265 13.49 8.18 -2.84
N TYR A 266 12.52 7.28 -2.67
CA TYR A 266 12.76 5.85 -2.74
C TYR A 266 13.31 5.41 -4.10
N ILE A 267 12.74 5.92 -5.22
CA ILE A 267 13.25 5.68 -6.58
C ILE A 267 14.71 6.13 -6.70
N THR A 268 15.04 7.31 -6.19
CA THR A 268 16.40 7.87 -6.25
C THR A 268 17.39 7.00 -5.46
N GLU A 269 17.01 6.56 -4.26
CA GLU A 269 17.83 5.67 -3.42
C GLU A 269 18.06 4.32 -4.11
N VAL A 270 17.02 3.72 -4.69
CA VAL A 270 17.11 2.45 -5.45
C VAL A 270 18.00 2.58 -6.69
N GLN A 271 17.91 3.69 -7.43
CA GLN A 271 18.80 3.93 -8.56
C GLN A 271 20.25 4.12 -8.11
N SER A 272 20.46 4.79 -6.97
CA SER A 272 21.81 5.01 -6.41
C SER A 272 22.50 3.72 -5.95
N SER A 273 21.72 2.70 -5.57
CA SER A 273 22.26 1.37 -5.20
C SER A 273 22.64 0.51 -6.42
N GLY A 274 22.36 0.98 -7.65
CA GLY A 274 22.70 0.30 -8.89
C GLY A 274 21.58 -0.59 -9.45
N ILE A 275 20.41 -0.61 -8.82
CA ILE A 275 19.24 -1.34 -9.33
C ILE A 275 18.62 -0.55 -10.48
N GLN A 276 18.56 -1.18 -11.67
CA GLN A 276 17.93 -0.57 -12.84
C GLN A 276 16.41 -0.66 -12.74
N LEU A 277 15.75 0.48 -12.82
CA LEU A 277 14.30 0.60 -12.90
C LEU A 277 13.90 0.85 -14.36
N THR A 278 13.27 -0.13 -15.00
CA THR A 278 12.73 0.01 -16.36
C THR A 278 11.38 0.69 -16.30
N ALA A 279 11.18 1.80 -17.01
CA ALA A 279 9.89 2.45 -17.02
C ALA A 279 8.93 1.77 -18.01
N GLU A 280 7.63 1.85 -17.73
CA GLU A 280 6.61 1.51 -18.71
C GLU A 280 6.42 2.68 -19.68
N GLY A 281 6.82 2.50 -20.93
CA GLY A 281 6.69 3.52 -21.98
C GLY A 281 7.92 4.40 -22.17
N GLU A 282 7.73 5.58 -22.74
CA GLU A 282 8.83 6.50 -23.12
C GLU A 282 9.37 7.35 -21.95
N THR A 283 8.64 7.44 -20.83
CA THR A 283 8.97 8.32 -19.70
C THR A 283 9.45 7.54 -18.48
N ASP A 284 10.51 8.04 -17.83
CA ASP A 284 11.06 7.42 -16.63
C ASP A 284 10.09 7.50 -15.42
N LEU A 285 10.29 6.64 -14.42
CA LEU A 285 9.38 6.57 -13.26
C LEU A 285 9.33 7.89 -12.48
N THR A 286 10.45 8.60 -12.39
CA THR A 286 10.52 9.91 -11.73
C THR A 286 9.63 10.93 -12.45
N SER A 287 9.71 11.04 -13.78
CA SER A 287 8.84 11.91 -14.56
C SER A 287 7.37 11.53 -14.44
N GLN A 288 7.05 10.23 -14.30
CA GLN A 288 5.68 9.79 -14.07
C GLN A 288 5.13 10.33 -12.73
N VAL A 289 5.92 10.27 -11.65
CA VAL A 289 5.52 10.84 -10.36
C VAL A 289 5.42 12.37 -10.42
N GLU A 290 6.35 13.05 -11.09
CA GLU A 290 6.28 14.50 -11.31
C GLU A 290 5.02 14.91 -12.09
N GLY A 291 4.65 14.12 -13.10
CA GLY A 291 3.41 14.34 -13.86
C GLY A 291 2.16 14.25 -13.00
N LEU A 292 2.12 13.30 -12.05
CA LEU A 292 1.00 13.18 -11.09
C LEU A 292 0.96 14.36 -10.12
N HIS A 293 2.11 14.80 -9.60
CA HIS A 293 2.18 16.01 -8.77
C HIS A 293 1.67 17.24 -9.52
N GLN A 294 2.10 17.44 -10.77
CA GLN A 294 1.67 18.57 -11.59
C GLN A 294 0.17 18.53 -11.85
N LEU A 295 -0.38 17.34 -12.18
CA LEU A 295 -1.82 17.14 -12.37
C LEU A 295 -2.61 17.55 -11.12
N LEU A 296 -2.21 17.05 -9.94
CA LEU A 296 -2.88 17.38 -8.67
C LEU A 296 -2.78 18.87 -8.36
N GLN A 297 -1.63 19.49 -8.61
CA GLN A 297 -1.42 20.92 -8.40
C GLN A 297 -2.33 21.76 -9.31
N ASP A 298 -2.45 21.40 -10.58
CA ASP A 298 -3.31 22.09 -11.53
C ASP A 298 -4.79 21.97 -11.12
N LYS A 299 -5.23 20.77 -10.73
CA LYS A 299 -6.58 20.52 -10.22
C LYS A 299 -6.88 21.29 -8.94
N GLN A 300 -5.94 21.31 -8.00
CA GLN A 300 -6.07 22.06 -6.76
C GLN A 300 -6.20 23.57 -7.04
N LYS A 301 -5.40 24.10 -7.97
CA LYS A 301 -5.42 25.51 -8.36
C LYS A 301 -6.75 25.92 -9.01
N GLU A 302 -7.29 25.08 -9.90
CA GLU A 302 -8.61 25.31 -10.49
C GLU A 302 -9.72 25.34 -9.43
N LEU A 303 -9.72 24.36 -8.52
CA LEU A 303 -10.71 24.26 -7.46
C LEU A 303 -10.61 25.41 -6.46
N HIS A 304 -9.39 25.83 -6.10
CA HIS A 304 -9.14 26.86 -5.09
C HIS A 304 -9.89 28.17 -5.38
N GLN A 305 -9.89 28.63 -6.64
CA GLN A 305 -10.59 29.86 -7.01
C GLN A 305 -12.10 29.77 -6.77
N ILE A 306 -12.70 28.62 -7.06
CA ILE A 306 -14.14 28.38 -6.91
C ILE A 306 -14.49 28.26 -5.42
N VAL A 307 -13.65 27.58 -4.64
CA VAL A 307 -13.80 27.43 -3.19
C VAL A 307 -13.76 28.78 -2.50
N GLU A 308 -12.75 29.61 -2.77
CA GLU A 308 -12.62 30.94 -2.16
C GLU A 308 -13.75 31.89 -2.57
N HIS A 309 -14.16 31.86 -3.84
CA HIS A 309 -15.34 32.60 -4.29
C HIS A 309 -16.61 32.16 -3.55
N THR A 310 -16.79 30.85 -3.36
CA THR A 310 -17.96 30.33 -2.62
C THR A 310 -17.89 30.73 -1.14
N HIS A 311 -16.72 30.66 -0.52
CA HIS A 311 -16.51 31.05 0.88
C HIS A 311 -16.93 32.50 1.12
N THR A 312 -16.39 33.43 0.33
CA THR A 312 -16.70 34.87 0.44
C THR A 312 -18.20 35.14 0.25
N HIS A 313 -18.86 34.43 -0.66
CA HIS A 313 -20.30 34.56 -0.87
C HIS A 313 -21.13 34.04 0.32
N LEU A 314 -20.74 32.90 0.90
CA LEU A 314 -21.38 32.36 2.11
C LEU A 314 -21.22 33.32 3.30
N GLU A 315 -20.05 33.93 3.47
CA GLU A 315 -19.79 34.94 4.51
C GLU A 315 -20.67 36.17 4.34
N GLN A 316 -20.72 36.74 3.13
CA GLN A 316 -21.60 37.88 2.83
C GLN A 316 -23.07 37.53 3.08
N GLY A 317 -23.50 36.34 2.68
CA GLY A 317 -24.85 35.85 2.95
C GLY A 317 -25.14 35.67 4.44
N LEU A 318 -24.16 35.27 5.25
CA LEU A 318 -24.30 35.17 6.70
C LEU A 318 -24.41 36.56 7.34
N GLN A 319 -23.55 37.50 6.95
CA GLN A 319 -23.57 38.89 7.42
C GLN A 319 -24.90 39.57 7.12
N LEU A 320 -25.44 39.39 5.91
CA LEU A 320 -26.75 39.93 5.53
C LEU A 320 -27.87 39.40 6.42
N ARG A 321 -27.88 38.08 6.71
CA ARG A 321 -28.90 37.49 7.60
C ARG A 321 -28.76 37.97 9.04
N HIS A 322 -27.53 38.21 9.51
CA HIS A 322 -27.30 38.81 10.82
C HIS A 322 -27.89 40.22 10.87
N LEU A 323 -27.61 41.05 9.85
CA LEU A 323 -28.19 42.39 9.74
C LEU A 323 -29.73 42.35 9.66
N GLN A 324 -30.30 41.46 8.87
CA GLN A 324 -31.76 41.27 8.80
C GLN A 324 -32.36 40.90 10.16
N SER A 325 -31.70 40.03 10.92
CA SER A 325 -32.12 39.68 12.28
C SER A 325 -32.08 40.90 13.21
N GLN A 326 -31.03 41.71 13.15
CA GLN A 326 -30.90 42.93 13.94
C GLN A 326 -31.97 43.97 13.57
N VAL A 327 -32.19 44.19 12.27
CA VAL A 327 -33.22 45.11 11.77
C VAL A 327 -34.61 44.66 12.23
N ASN A 328 -34.94 43.37 12.12
CA ASN A 328 -36.24 42.86 12.55
C ASN A 328 -36.42 42.94 14.08
N GLN A 329 -35.35 42.77 14.86
CA GLN A 329 -35.39 43.01 16.30
C GLN A 329 -35.73 44.48 16.61
N VAL A 330 -35.06 45.43 15.93
CA VAL A 330 -35.30 46.87 16.09
C VAL A 330 -36.72 47.25 15.65
N LEU A 331 -37.20 46.74 14.51
CA LEU A 331 -38.58 46.95 14.06
C LEU A 331 -39.60 46.39 15.06
N GLY A 332 -39.30 45.25 15.68
CA GLY A 332 -40.11 44.68 16.76
C GLY A 332 -40.23 45.64 17.95
N TRP A 333 -39.12 46.23 18.40
CA TRP A 333 -39.14 47.23 19.47
C TRP A 333 -39.92 48.49 19.10
N ILE A 334 -39.78 48.98 17.86
CA ILE A 334 -40.54 50.14 17.38
C ILE A 334 -42.04 49.83 17.39
N SER A 335 -42.44 48.68 16.83
CA SER A 335 -43.84 48.24 16.80
C SER A 335 -44.42 48.08 18.21
N GLU A 336 -43.66 47.49 19.14
CA GLU A 336 -44.08 47.37 20.55
C GLU A 336 -44.24 48.76 21.21
N GLY A 337 -43.31 49.68 20.96
CA GLY A 337 -43.41 51.07 21.39
C GLY A 337 -44.63 51.80 20.81
N GLU A 338 -44.94 51.63 19.53
CA GLU A 338 -46.13 52.21 18.89
C GLU A 338 -47.44 51.70 19.51
N VAL A 339 -47.52 50.40 19.82
CA VAL A 339 -48.68 49.80 20.50
C VAL A 339 -48.84 50.37 21.90
N MET A 340 -47.75 50.48 22.68
CA MET A 340 -47.77 51.06 24.02
C MET A 340 -48.18 52.54 24.01
N LEU A 341 -47.65 53.34 23.07
CA LEU A 341 -48.03 54.74 22.92
C LEU A 341 -49.50 54.89 22.52
N SER A 342 -49.99 54.03 21.62
CA SER A 342 -51.39 54.02 21.20
C SER A 342 -52.35 53.67 22.34
N SER A 343 -51.98 52.73 23.22
CA SER A 343 -52.76 52.40 24.41
C SER A 343 -52.76 53.51 25.47
N CYS A 344 -51.76 54.40 25.46
CA CYS A 344 -51.69 55.54 26.37
C CYS A 344 -52.51 56.76 25.90
N MET A 345 -53.02 56.78 24.66
CA MET A 345 -53.81 57.90 24.12
C MET A 345 -55.29 57.90 24.56
N VAL A 346 -55.66 57.11 25.58
CA VAL A 346 -57.03 57.02 26.09
C VAL A 346 -57.28 58.14 27.10
N ASN A 347 -58.43 58.82 27.00
CA ASN A 347 -58.84 59.84 27.96
C ASN A 347 -59.02 59.21 29.35
N SER A 348 -58.19 59.58 30.32
CA SER A 348 -58.30 59.10 31.70
C SER A 348 -59.60 59.58 32.36
N SER A 349 -60.32 58.70 33.02
CA SER A 349 -61.57 59.03 33.73
C SER A 349 -61.36 59.37 35.21
N SER A 350 -60.14 59.13 35.72
CA SER A 350 -59.75 59.36 37.11
C SER A 350 -58.28 59.78 37.25
N LEU A 351 -57.94 60.47 38.36
CA LEU A 351 -56.56 60.86 38.69
C LEU A 351 -55.62 59.66 38.81
N SER A 352 -56.10 58.55 39.39
CA SER A 352 -55.31 57.32 39.55
C SER A 352 -54.93 56.67 38.22
N GLU A 353 -55.81 56.72 37.22
CA GLU A 353 -55.51 56.25 35.86
C GLU A 353 -54.48 57.15 35.18
N ALA A 354 -54.60 58.47 35.31
CA ALA A 354 -53.66 59.43 34.75
C ALA A 354 -52.24 59.26 35.32
N GLU A 355 -52.11 59.09 36.64
CA GLU A 355 -50.82 58.84 37.30
C GLU A 355 -50.21 57.47 36.94
N GLN A 356 -51.04 56.48 36.57
CA GLN A 356 -50.55 55.20 36.06
C GLN A 356 -50.02 55.33 34.63
N LEU A 357 -50.78 55.96 33.74
CA LEU A 357 -50.34 56.23 32.36
C LEU A 357 -49.06 57.06 32.30
N GLN A 358 -48.92 58.05 33.19
CA GLN A 358 -47.68 58.84 33.30
C GLN A 358 -46.47 57.96 33.69
N ARG A 359 -46.62 57.08 34.69
CA ARG A 359 -45.54 56.17 35.11
C ARG A 359 -45.18 55.16 34.02
N GLU A 360 -46.15 54.69 33.25
CA GLU A 360 -45.91 53.80 32.10
C GLU A 360 -45.17 54.54 30.98
N HIS A 361 -45.51 55.80 30.70
CA HIS A 361 -44.80 56.65 29.75
C HIS A 361 -43.35 56.93 30.18
N GLU A 362 -43.11 57.29 31.44
CA GLU A 362 -41.76 57.52 31.98
C GLU A 362 -40.87 56.26 31.89
N ARG A 363 -41.45 55.08 32.12
CA ARG A 363 -40.74 53.80 31.94
C ARG A 363 -40.41 53.51 30.48
N LEU A 364 -41.33 53.78 29.56
CA LEU A 364 -41.07 53.64 28.12
C LEU A 364 -39.94 54.59 27.67
N GLN A 365 -39.94 55.83 28.15
CA GLN A 365 -38.89 56.80 27.84
C GLN A 365 -37.50 56.31 28.31
N GLN A 366 -37.41 55.79 29.54
CA GLN A 366 -36.17 55.18 30.05
C GLN A 366 -35.73 53.97 29.20
N ALA A 367 -36.67 53.12 28.76
CA ALA A 367 -36.36 51.97 27.91
C ALA A 367 -35.81 52.38 26.53
N ILE A 368 -36.35 53.45 25.94
CA ILE A 368 -35.86 54.02 24.67
C ILE A 368 -34.45 54.60 24.84
N GLU A 369 -34.20 55.34 25.92
CA GLU A 369 -32.88 55.92 26.22
C GLU A 369 -31.80 54.83 26.44
N VAL A 370 -32.18 53.66 26.97
CA VAL A 370 -31.27 52.51 27.19
C VAL A 370 -31.08 51.63 25.95
N THR A 371 -32.02 51.64 24.99
CA THR A 371 -31.91 50.85 23.73
C THR A 371 -31.29 51.62 22.56
N THR A 372 -31.27 52.96 22.60
CA THR A 372 -30.59 53.85 21.65
C THR A 372 -29.09 54.19 21.88
N PRO A 373 -28.34 53.72 22.92
CA PRO A 373 -26.99 54.23 23.19
C PRO A 373 -25.93 53.98 22.11
N THR A 374 -26.18 53.11 21.12
CA THR A 374 -25.18 52.75 20.10
C THR A 374 -25.37 53.44 18.74
N ALA A 375 -26.28 54.41 18.61
CA ALA A 375 -26.44 55.16 17.35
C ALA A 375 -25.46 56.34 17.18
N ASN A 376 -24.62 56.66 18.18
CA ASN A 376 -23.75 57.84 18.21
C ASN A 376 -22.26 57.54 18.55
N GLN A 377 -21.77 56.32 18.29
CA GLN A 377 -20.32 56.03 18.28
C GLN A 377 -19.88 55.44 16.94
#